data_AF-A0A7J7D2V6-F1
#
_entry.id   AF-A0A7J7D2V6-F1
#
_cell.length_a   1.000
_cell.length_b   1.000
_cell.length_c   1.000
_cell.angle_alpha   90.00
_cell.angle_beta   90.00
_cell.angle_gamma   90.00
#
_symmetry.space_group_name_H-M   'P 1'
#
loop_
_entity.id
_entity.type
_entity.pdbx_description
1 polymer ?
#
loop_
_entity_poly.entity_id
_entity_poly.type
_entity_poly.pdbx_seq_one_letter_code
_entity_poly.pdbx_strand_id
1 'polypeptide(L)'
;MGLVRSSSAMSMLLLMLLTVSSAMDMSIISYDQSHGIKSSWRTDDEVMALYEEWLVKHGKFYNAIGEKEKRFENFKDNLRFIDEHNSEEKSYKVGLNKFADLSNEEYRSTYLGTKSRKRTPKSSDRYKSRVGDSLPDFVDWRKEGAVPEVKDQGGCDI
;
A
#
# COMPACT_ATOMS: atom_id res chain seq x y z
N MET A 1 47.95 60.47 11.35
CA MET A 1 47.76 59.51 10.24
C MET A 1 48.38 58.19 10.63
N GLY A 2 47.64 57.08 10.48
CA GLY A 2 48.24 55.74 10.42
C GLY A 2 47.67 54.68 11.36
N LEU A 3 46.98 53.71 10.75
CA LEU A 3 46.98 52.28 11.11
C LEU A 3 46.31 51.79 12.41
N VAL A 4 44.99 51.98 12.57
CA VAL A 4 44.18 51.03 13.39
C VAL A 4 42.77 50.89 12.82
N ARG A 5 42.61 50.39 11.58
CA ARG A 5 41.28 50.05 11.03
C ARG A 5 41.22 48.80 10.15
N SER A 6 42.38 48.25 9.77
CA SER A 6 42.47 47.12 8.82
C SER A 6 42.52 45.74 9.51
N SER A 7 43.05 45.62 10.73
CA SER A 7 43.21 44.33 11.44
C SER A 7 41.88 43.68 11.84
N SER A 8 40.90 44.49 12.28
CA SER A 8 39.59 43.99 12.70
C SER A 8 38.76 43.46 11.52
N ALA A 9 38.80 44.14 10.37
CA ALA A 9 38.08 43.72 9.16
C ALA A 9 38.65 42.42 8.59
N MET A 10 39.97 42.25 8.60
CA MET A 10 40.64 41.05 8.11
C MET A 10 40.45 39.86 9.05
N SER A 11 40.41 40.09 10.36
CA SER A 11 40.03 39.09 11.37
C SER A 11 38.57 38.66 11.24
N MET A 12 37.65 39.62 11.01
CA MET A 12 36.25 39.30 10.69
C MET A 12 36.12 38.51 9.38
N LEU A 13 36.90 38.84 8.35
CA LEU A 13 36.90 38.13 7.07
C LEU A 13 37.44 36.69 7.22
N LEU A 14 38.51 36.51 8.01
CA LEU A 14 39.06 35.19 8.35
C LEU A 14 38.07 34.34 9.16
N LEU A 15 37.36 34.95 10.12
CA LEU A 15 36.31 34.29 10.89
C LEU A 15 35.12 33.87 10.00
N MET A 16 34.72 34.71 9.04
CA MET A 16 33.68 34.37 8.05
C MET A 16 34.10 33.24 7.10
N LEU A 17 35.38 33.20 6.70
CA LEU A 17 35.88 32.14 5.83
C LEU A 17 35.98 30.78 6.56
N LEU A 18 36.33 30.79 7.85
CA LEU A 18 36.38 29.58 8.67
C LEU A 18 34.99 28.98 8.94
N THR A 19 33.95 29.80 9.13
CA THR A 19 32.58 29.31 9.34
C THR A 19 31.91 28.79 8.07
N VAL A 20 32.24 29.35 6.89
CA VAL A 20 31.77 28.82 5.61
C VAL A 20 32.43 27.48 5.30
N SER A 21 33.71 27.30 5.63
CA SER A 21 34.42 26.02 5.46
C SER A 21 33.82 24.88 6.29
N SER A 22 33.30 25.15 7.49
CA SER A 22 32.63 24.13 8.31
C SER A 22 31.20 23.81 7.86
N ALA A 23 30.60 24.65 7.01
CA ALA A 23 29.21 24.48 6.59
C ALA A 23 29.05 23.64 5.30
N MET A 24 30.14 23.35 4.57
CA MET A 24 30.05 22.77 3.22
C MET A 24 29.94 21.23 3.16
N ASP A 25 29.98 20.51 4.28
CA ASP A 25 29.89 19.03 4.28
C ASP A 25 28.52 18.46 4.71
N MET A 26 27.50 19.30 4.83
CA MET A 26 26.13 18.85 5.14
C MET A 26 25.30 18.77 3.86
N SER A 27 25.63 17.81 2.99
CA SER A 27 24.67 17.41 1.95
C SER A 27 23.44 16.80 2.63
N ILE A 28 22.23 17.12 2.14
CA ILE A 28 20.96 16.54 2.63
C ILE A 28 21.04 15.00 2.65
N ILE A 29 21.75 14.42 1.68
CA ILE A 29 22.02 12.98 1.57
C ILE A 29 22.78 12.43 2.79
N SER A 30 23.75 13.18 3.33
CA SER A 30 24.53 12.77 4.51
C SER A 30 23.81 13.00 5.84
N TYR A 31 22.88 13.96 5.91
CA TYR A 31 22.13 14.23 7.13
C TYR A 31 21.16 13.09 7.47
N ASP A 32 20.46 12.54 6.47
CA ASP A 32 19.61 11.36 6.61
C ASP A 32 20.40 10.11 7.04
N GLN A 33 21.62 9.95 6.52
CA GLN A 33 22.54 8.86 6.88
C GLN A 33 22.97 8.92 8.36
N SER A 34 23.13 10.12 8.95
CA SER A 34 23.64 10.29 10.33
C SER A 34 22.54 10.45 11.39
N HIS A 35 21.33 10.89 11.01
CA HIS A 35 20.21 11.11 11.94
C HIS A 35 19.26 9.91 12.08
N GLY A 36 19.58 8.77 11.46
CA GLY A 36 18.99 7.50 11.86
C GLY A 36 17.47 7.45 11.74
N ILE A 37 16.86 8.15 10.78
CA ILE A 37 15.55 7.73 10.27
C ILE A 37 15.82 6.54 9.36
N LYS A 38 16.20 5.41 9.97
CA LYS A 38 15.88 4.12 9.36
C LYS A 38 14.36 4.07 9.37
N SER A 39 13.71 4.56 8.32
CA SER A 39 12.32 4.15 8.11
C SER A 39 12.36 2.63 8.17
N SER A 40 11.56 2.01 9.04
CA SER A 40 11.37 0.56 9.13
C SER A 40 10.80 -0.06 7.84
N TRP A 41 10.79 0.73 6.76
CA TRP A 41 10.08 0.57 5.51
C TRP A 41 11.08 0.28 4.40
N ARG A 42 10.62 -0.48 3.41
CA ARG A 42 11.38 -0.81 2.19
C ARG A 42 11.81 0.45 1.45
N THR A 43 12.96 0.37 0.78
CA THR A 43 13.43 1.47 -0.08
C THR A 43 12.57 1.56 -1.34
N ASP A 44 12.55 2.73 -1.98
CA ASP A 44 11.80 2.91 -3.23
C ASP A 44 12.26 1.95 -4.34
N ASP A 45 13.56 1.63 -4.40
CA ASP A 45 14.12 0.65 -5.34
C ASP A 45 13.58 -0.77 -5.08
N GLU A 46 13.48 -1.18 -3.81
CA GLU A 46 12.90 -2.47 -3.43
C GLU A 46 11.41 -2.54 -3.78
N VAL A 47 10.67 -1.46 -3.52
CA VAL A 47 9.23 -1.38 -3.86
C VAL A 47 9.04 -1.42 -5.38
N MET A 48 9.89 -0.74 -6.15
CA MET A 48 9.85 -0.76 -7.62
C MET A 48 10.11 -2.17 -8.16
N ALA A 49 11.12 -2.88 -7.64
CA ALA A 49 11.39 -4.26 -8.04
C ALA A 49 10.20 -5.20 -7.78
N LEU A 50 9.57 -5.08 -6.60
CA LEU A 50 8.37 -5.84 -6.26
C LEU A 50 7.19 -5.50 -7.18
N TYR A 51 7.04 -4.22 -7.54
CA TYR A 51 5.99 -3.77 -8.45
C TYR A 51 6.18 -4.37 -9.84
N GLU A 52 7.38 -4.34 -10.39
CA GLU A 52 7.68 -4.92 -11.70
C GLU A 52 7.43 -6.44 -11.74
N GLU A 53 7.85 -7.16 -10.71
CA GLU A 53 7.53 -8.60 -10.57
C GLU A 53 6.01 -8.81 -10.51
N TRP A 54 5.32 -7.99 -9.73
CA TRP A 54 3.86 -8.07 -9.58
C TRP A 54 3.12 -7.79 -10.90
N LEU A 55 3.59 -6.84 -11.71
CA LEU A 55 3.03 -6.52 -13.03
C LEU A 55 3.12 -7.73 -13.96
N VAL A 56 4.30 -8.37 -14.02
CA VAL A 56 4.51 -9.57 -14.84
C VAL A 56 3.62 -10.72 -14.36
N LYS A 57 3.59 -10.96 -13.05
CA LYS A 57 2.79 -12.03 -12.44
C LYS A 57 1.29 -11.90 -12.72
N HIS A 58 0.77 -10.67 -12.76
CA HIS A 58 -0.65 -10.41 -12.98
C HIS A 58 -0.99 -9.98 -14.41
N GLY A 59 -0.01 -9.98 -15.33
CA GLY A 59 -0.21 -9.60 -16.73
C GLY A 59 -0.70 -8.16 -16.91
N LYS A 60 -0.23 -7.24 -16.07
CA LYS A 60 -0.65 -5.83 -16.07
C LYS A 60 0.25 -4.99 -16.98
N PHE A 61 -0.36 -4.13 -17.78
CA PHE A 61 0.31 -3.18 -18.67
C PHE A 61 -0.49 -1.87 -18.72
N TYR A 62 0.20 -0.73 -18.64
CA TYR A 62 -0.42 0.59 -18.65
C TYR A 62 0.21 1.43 -19.76
N ASN A 63 -0.63 2.01 -20.61
CA ASN A 63 -0.20 2.76 -21.79
C ASN A 63 -0.55 4.25 -21.70
N ALA A 64 -1.42 4.64 -20.76
CA ALA A 64 -1.80 6.03 -20.59
C ALA A 64 -0.73 6.80 -19.81
N ILE A 65 -0.49 8.05 -20.23
CA ILE A 65 0.45 8.96 -19.59
C ILE A 65 0.05 9.16 -18.13
N GLY A 66 0.97 8.93 -17.19
CA GLY A 66 0.72 9.10 -15.76
C GLY A 66 -0.02 7.94 -15.09
N GLU A 67 -0.53 6.96 -15.86
CA GLU A 67 -1.25 5.83 -15.28
C GLU A 67 -0.30 4.90 -14.52
N LYS A 68 0.87 4.60 -15.09
CA LYS A 68 1.85 3.72 -14.43
C LYS A 68 2.30 4.29 -13.10
N GLU A 69 2.53 5.61 -13.05
CA GLU A 69 2.93 6.34 -11.85
C GLU A 69 1.82 6.31 -10.80
N LYS A 70 0.57 6.62 -11.18
CA LYS A 70 -0.59 6.51 -10.26
C LYS A 70 -0.75 5.10 -9.70
N ARG A 71 -0.62 4.07 -10.56
CA ARG A 71 -0.75 2.66 -10.17
C ARG A 71 0.38 2.23 -9.22
N PHE A 72 1.58 2.77 -9.43
CA PHE A 72 2.71 2.55 -8.54
C PHE A 72 2.51 3.18 -7.16
N GLU A 73 2.00 4.41 -7.08
CA GLU A 73 1.68 5.03 -5.78
C GLU A 73 0.63 4.23 -5.01
N ASN A 74 -0.46 3.83 -5.68
CA ASN A 74 -1.46 2.93 -5.07
C ASN A 74 -0.84 1.61 -4.58
N PHE A 75 0.07 1.03 -5.37
CA PHE A 75 0.78 -0.20 -5.00
C PHE A 75 1.66 -0.01 -3.78
N LYS A 76 2.38 1.12 -3.69
CA LYS A 76 3.23 1.48 -2.55
C LYS A 76 2.40 1.62 -1.28
N ASP A 77 1.25 2.29 -1.35
CA ASP A 77 0.33 2.46 -0.22
C ASP A 77 -0.28 1.12 0.23
N ASN A 78 -0.70 0.28 -0.71
CA ASN A 78 -1.22 -1.05 -0.40
C ASN A 78 -0.14 -1.97 0.21
N LEU A 79 1.10 -1.88 -0.28
CA LEU A 79 2.23 -2.63 0.28
C LEU A 79 2.54 -2.18 1.71
N ARG A 80 2.47 -0.88 1.97
CA ARG A 80 2.60 -0.32 3.32
C ARG A 80 1.55 -0.90 4.26
N PHE A 81 0.28 -0.86 3.84
CA PHE A 81 -0.82 -1.44 4.58
C PHE A 81 -0.61 -2.94 4.86
N ILE A 82 -0.09 -3.69 3.88
CA ILE A 82 0.16 -5.13 4.03
C ILE A 82 1.21 -5.39 5.13
N ASP A 83 2.32 -4.66 5.14
CA ASP A 83 3.37 -4.87 6.13
C ASP A 83 2.90 -4.49 7.53
N GLU A 84 2.25 -3.32 7.67
CA GLU A 84 1.64 -2.87 8.92
C GLU A 84 0.66 -3.94 9.44
N HIS A 85 -0.28 -4.35 8.60
CA HIS A 85 -1.32 -5.30 8.99
C HIS A 85 -0.75 -6.65 9.41
N ASN A 86 0.24 -7.16 8.68
CA ASN A 86 0.84 -8.47 8.92
C ASN A 86 1.91 -8.44 10.03
N SER A 87 2.37 -7.26 10.45
CA SER A 87 3.26 -7.10 11.61
C SER A 87 2.51 -7.28 12.95
N GLU A 88 1.20 -7.07 12.93
CA GLU A 88 0.31 -7.29 14.07
C GLU A 88 -0.16 -8.76 14.14
N GLU A 89 -0.37 -9.30 15.34
CA GLU A 89 -0.96 -10.63 15.52
C GLU A 89 -2.47 -10.60 15.28
N LYS A 90 -2.86 -10.74 14.01
CA LYS A 90 -4.26 -10.82 13.57
C LYS A 90 -4.64 -12.24 13.19
N SER A 91 -5.94 -12.52 13.25
CA SER A 91 -6.52 -13.81 12.84
C SER A 91 -6.42 -14.07 11.34
N TYR A 92 -6.03 -13.08 10.55
CA TYR A 92 -5.81 -13.18 9.11
C TYR A 92 -4.62 -12.35 8.67
N LYS A 93 -4.16 -12.64 7.45
CA LYS A 93 -3.10 -11.91 6.77
C LYS A 93 -3.62 -11.37 5.45
N VAL A 94 -3.03 -10.28 5.00
CA VAL A 94 -3.28 -9.67 3.69
C VAL A 94 -2.04 -9.83 2.80
N GLY A 95 -2.20 -9.67 1.50
CA GLY A 95 -1.09 -9.84 0.56
C GLY A 95 -1.38 -9.23 -0.81
N LEU A 96 -0.32 -9.14 -1.61
CA LEU A 96 -0.38 -8.59 -2.97
C LEU A 96 -1.18 -9.50 -3.90
N ASN A 97 -2.41 -9.09 -4.20
CA ASN A 97 -3.32 -9.76 -5.12
C ASN A 97 -3.51 -8.91 -6.39
N LYS A 98 -4.44 -9.31 -7.28
CA LYS A 98 -4.73 -8.61 -8.56
C LYS A 98 -5.24 -7.17 -8.43
N PHE A 99 -5.58 -6.73 -7.22
CA PHE A 99 -6.12 -5.41 -6.89
C PHE A 99 -5.08 -4.50 -6.22
N ALA A 100 -3.82 -4.93 -6.08
CA ALA A 100 -2.80 -4.17 -5.36
C ALA A 100 -2.48 -2.80 -6.00
N ASP A 101 -2.85 -2.58 -7.26
CA ASP A 101 -2.68 -1.30 -7.98
C ASP A 101 -3.89 -0.35 -7.87
N LEU A 102 -4.94 -0.75 -7.16
CA LEU A 102 -6.18 0.02 -7.03
C LEU A 102 -6.23 0.74 -5.68
N SER A 103 -6.79 1.95 -5.70
CA SER A 103 -7.25 2.56 -4.45
C SER A 103 -8.51 1.84 -3.94
N ASN A 104 -8.82 1.99 -2.65
CA ASN A 104 -10.02 1.42 -2.08
C ASN A 104 -11.28 1.99 -2.76
N GLU A 105 -11.30 3.28 -3.13
CA GLU A 105 -12.40 3.91 -3.85
C GLU A 105 -12.59 3.29 -5.24
N GLU A 106 -11.50 3.07 -5.99
CA GLU A 106 -11.54 2.42 -7.30
C GLU A 106 -12.04 0.97 -7.20
N TYR A 107 -11.57 0.25 -6.18
CA TYR A 107 -12.04 -1.11 -5.92
C TYR A 107 -13.55 -1.13 -5.63
N ARG A 108 -14.01 -0.23 -4.75
CA ARG A 108 -15.43 -0.14 -4.37
C ARG A 108 -16.33 0.24 -5.55
N SER A 109 -15.91 1.18 -6.38
CA SER A 109 -16.71 1.64 -7.52
C SER A 109 -16.84 0.61 -8.63
N THR A 110 -15.86 -0.31 -8.76
CA THR A 110 -15.78 -1.24 -9.89
C THR A 110 -16.21 -2.67 -9.52
N TYR A 111 -15.97 -3.10 -8.28
CA TYR A 111 -16.15 -4.50 -7.87
C TYR A 111 -17.25 -4.73 -6.83
N LEU A 112 -17.77 -3.69 -6.17
CA LEU A 112 -18.88 -3.83 -5.22
C LEU A 112 -20.23 -3.53 -5.89
N GLY A 113 -20.75 -4.50 -6.65
CA GLY A 113 -21.98 -4.37 -7.44
C GLY A 113 -23.31 -4.37 -6.68
N THR A 114 -23.32 -4.49 -5.35
CA THR A 114 -24.58 -4.79 -4.63
C THR A 114 -25.53 -3.59 -4.53
N LYS A 115 -26.51 -3.52 -5.45
CA LYS A 115 -27.75 -2.74 -5.23
C LYS A 115 -28.64 -3.51 -4.26
N SER A 116 -28.88 -2.94 -3.09
CA SER A 116 -29.86 -3.49 -2.13
C SER A 116 -31.27 -3.48 -2.76
N ARG A 117 -31.66 -4.59 -3.39
CA ARG A 117 -33.08 -4.80 -3.74
C ARG A 117 -33.79 -5.11 -2.44
N LYS A 118 -34.66 -4.19 -2.01
CA LYS A 118 -35.65 -4.44 -0.96
C LYS A 118 -36.55 -5.59 -1.42
N ARG A 119 -36.17 -6.83 -1.09
CA ARG A 119 -37.00 -8.02 -1.27
C ARG A 119 -37.91 -8.12 -0.07
N THR A 120 -39.22 -8.09 -0.31
CA THR A 120 -40.19 -8.46 0.73
C THR A 120 -40.04 -9.97 0.99
N PRO A 121 -39.76 -10.40 2.22
CA PRO A 121 -39.68 -11.82 2.53
C PRO A 121 -41.04 -12.46 2.28
N LYS A 122 -41.11 -13.49 1.43
CA LYS A 122 -42.27 -14.37 1.36
C LYS A 122 -42.12 -15.41 2.45
N SER A 123 -43.07 -15.47 3.38
CA SER A 123 -43.11 -16.52 4.40
C SER A 123 -43.34 -17.88 3.75
N SER A 124 -42.51 -18.87 4.08
CA SER A 124 -42.65 -20.24 3.63
C SER A 124 -42.10 -21.20 4.70
N ASP A 125 -42.86 -22.25 4.97
CA ASP A 125 -42.49 -23.28 5.94
C ASP A 125 -41.52 -24.33 5.36
N ARG A 126 -41.15 -24.19 4.08
CA ARG A 126 -40.36 -25.18 3.32
C ARG A 126 -38.99 -25.51 3.94
N TYR A 127 -38.40 -24.56 4.65
CA TYR A 127 -37.04 -24.68 5.22
C TYR A 127 -37.02 -24.58 6.75
N LYS A 128 -38.16 -24.85 7.43
CA LYS A 128 -38.19 -24.88 8.90
C LYS A 128 -37.40 -26.09 9.41
N SER A 129 -36.45 -25.83 10.31
CA SER A 129 -35.76 -26.88 11.06
C SER A 129 -36.71 -27.61 12.00
N ARG A 130 -36.40 -28.87 12.32
CA ARG A 130 -37.19 -29.68 13.25
C ARG A 130 -36.43 -29.85 14.56
N VAL A 131 -37.19 -29.96 15.65
CA VAL A 131 -36.62 -30.26 16.96
C VAL A 131 -36.05 -31.68 16.92
N GLY A 132 -34.77 -31.82 17.27
CA GLY A 132 -34.07 -33.11 17.28
C GLY A 132 -33.15 -33.37 16.08
N ASP A 133 -33.05 -32.44 15.13
CA ASP A 133 -32.10 -32.55 14.02
C ASP A 133 -30.65 -32.50 14.56
N SER A 134 -29.86 -33.55 14.31
CA SER A 134 -28.41 -33.55 14.58
C SER A 134 -27.66 -32.94 13.41
N LEU A 135 -26.96 -31.84 13.66
CA LEU A 135 -26.18 -31.13 12.64
C LEU A 135 -24.69 -31.48 12.77
N PRO A 136 -23.95 -31.55 11.66
CA PRO A 136 -22.52 -31.74 11.68
C PRO A 136 -21.79 -30.48 12.20
N ASP A 137 -20.63 -30.67 12.84
CA ASP A 137 -19.80 -29.57 13.34
C ASP A 137 -19.18 -28.74 12.19
N PHE A 138 -18.94 -29.36 11.04
CA PHE A 138 -18.35 -28.71 9.86
C PHE A 138 -18.99 -29.22 8.56
N VAL A 139 -19.25 -28.31 7.62
CA VAL A 139 -19.77 -28.63 6.28
C VAL A 139 -18.89 -27.95 5.24
N ASP A 140 -18.45 -28.71 4.23
CA ASP A 140 -17.72 -28.19 3.07
C ASP A 140 -18.31 -28.76 1.77
N TRP A 141 -19.17 -27.98 1.12
CA TRP A 141 -19.86 -28.37 -0.12
C TRP A 141 -18.92 -28.63 -1.31
N ARG A 142 -17.66 -28.19 -1.23
CA ARG A 142 -16.66 -28.51 -2.27
C ARG A 142 -16.33 -30.01 -2.27
N LYS A 143 -16.35 -30.65 -1.09
CA LYS A 143 -16.11 -32.10 -0.95
C LYS A 143 -17.27 -32.92 -1.51
N GLU A 144 -18.47 -32.33 -1.54
CA GLU A 144 -19.69 -32.94 -2.07
C GLU A 144 -19.90 -32.69 -3.57
N GLY A 145 -18.96 -32.01 -4.25
CA GLY A 145 -19.08 -31.69 -5.68
C GLY A 145 -20.19 -30.69 -6.02
N ALA A 146 -20.75 -30.00 -5.02
CA ALA A 146 -21.84 -29.04 -5.20
C ALA A 146 -21.37 -27.63 -5.57
N VAL A 147 -20.06 -27.37 -5.50
CA VAL A 147 -19.46 -26.05 -5.76
C VAL A 147 -18.68 -26.08 -7.08
N PRO A 148 -19.06 -25.28 -8.10
CA PRO A 148 -18.31 -25.16 -9.33
C PRO A 148 -17.00 -24.38 -9.13
N GLU A 149 -16.15 -24.35 -10.17
CA GLU A 149 -14.93 -23.54 -10.17
C GLU A 149 -15.20 -22.06 -9.90
N VAL A 150 -14.25 -21.41 -9.22
CA VAL A 150 -14.31 -19.98 -8.90
C VAL A 150 -14.25 -19.17 -10.20
N LYS A 151 -15.19 -18.24 -10.36
CA LYS A 151 -15.28 -17.34 -11.52
C LYS A 151 -14.78 -15.95 -11.18
N ASP A 152 -14.36 -15.20 -12.19
CA ASP A 152 -14.03 -13.77 -12.08
C ASP A 152 -15.18 -12.92 -12.60
N GLN A 153 -15.73 -12.04 -11.74
CA GLN A 153 -16.82 -11.12 -12.11
C GLN A 153 -16.34 -9.96 -13.01
N GLY A 154 -15.03 -9.71 -13.08
CA GLY A 154 -14.48 -8.56 -13.79
C GLY A 154 -15.01 -7.22 -13.24
N GLY A 155 -15.12 -6.22 -14.11
CA GLY A 155 -15.64 -4.88 -13.76
C GLY A 155 -17.13 -4.69 -14.08
N CYS A 156 -17.95 -5.73 -14.03
CA CYS A 156 -19.38 -5.62 -14.29
C CYS A 156 -20.16 -5.31 -13.00
N ASP A 157 -20.86 -4.17 -12.99
CA ASP A 157 -21.92 -3.85 -12.02
C ASP A 157 -23.16 -4.74 -12.27
N ILE A 158 -23.29 -5.87 -11.56
CA ILE A 158 -24.50 -6.73 -11.59
C ILE A 158 -25.49 -6.32 -10.50
#